data_AF-A0A947BNT2-F1
#
_entry.id   AF-A0A947BNT2-F1
#
_cell.length_a   1.000
_cell.length_b   1.000
_cell.length_c   1.000
_cell.angle_alpha   90.00
_cell.angle_beta   90.00
_cell.angle_gamma   90.00
#
_symmetry.space_group_name_H-M   'P 1'
#
loop_
_entity.id
_entity.type
_entity.pdbx_description
1 polymer ?
#
loop_
_entity_poly.entity_id
_entity_poly.type
_entity_poly.pdbx_seq_one_letter_code
_entity_poly.pdbx_strand_id
1 'polypeptide(L)'
;MQRVEWTEEYELGIDVIDGQHKSIVDYINKLADAGPDITSEQLAEVVDSLLDYTYSHFAFEEALMEEAGYENLIAHQKTHEAFTDRVKELHGRFCEGESVNEEMGELLKNWLLNHIKEDDRSYASLVKKNLSENGGHALTSVIRRFF
;
A
#
# COMPACT_ATOMS: atom_id res chain seq x y z
N MET A 1 1.16 -16.44 9.50
CA MET A 1 -0.17 -15.90 9.13
C MET A 1 -0.71 -16.62 7.91
N GLN A 2 -2.00 -16.51 7.61
CA GLN A 2 -2.56 -16.99 6.33
C GLN A 2 -2.27 -16.01 5.20
N ARG A 3 -1.98 -16.55 4.01
CA ARG A 3 -1.87 -15.79 2.75
C ARG A 3 -3.09 -14.90 2.53
N VAL A 4 -2.86 -13.83 1.79
CA VAL A 4 -3.88 -12.95 1.24
C VAL A 4 -4.19 -13.43 -0.17
N GLU A 5 -5.46 -13.75 -0.40
CA GLU A 5 -5.98 -14.06 -1.73
C GLU A 5 -6.54 -12.77 -2.32
N TRP A 6 -6.06 -12.38 -3.51
CA TRP A 6 -6.62 -11.24 -4.23
C TRP A 6 -7.97 -11.63 -4.85
N THR A 7 -8.97 -10.79 -4.66
CA THR A 7 -10.33 -10.97 -5.19
C THR A 7 -10.83 -9.65 -5.79
N GLU A 8 -11.92 -9.71 -6.56
CA GLU A 8 -12.55 -8.53 -7.19
C GLU A 8 -13.00 -7.46 -6.17
N GLU A 9 -13.16 -7.81 -4.89
CA GLU A 9 -13.57 -6.87 -3.85
C GLU A 9 -12.50 -5.81 -3.53
N TYR A 10 -11.25 -6.08 -3.91
CA TYR A 10 -10.11 -5.16 -3.77
C TYR A 10 -9.84 -4.37 -5.04
N GLU A 11 -10.57 -4.62 -6.13
CA GLU A 11 -10.39 -3.87 -7.36
C GLU A 11 -11.14 -2.52 -7.28
N LEU A 12 -10.39 -1.46 -7.53
CA LEU A 12 -10.89 -0.09 -7.65
C LEU A 12 -11.28 0.23 -9.09
N GLY A 13 -10.79 -0.55 -10.05
CA GLY A 13 -10.98 -0.35 -11.48
C GLY A 13 -10.06 0.74 -12.04
N ILE A 14 -8.89 0.90 -11.42
CA ILE A 14 -7.81 1.77 -11.88
C ILE A 14 -6.60 0.85 -12.05
N ASP A 15 -6.41 0.32 -13.26
CA ASP A 15 -5.49 -0.80 -13.54
C ASP A 15 -4.08 -0.64 -12.94
N VAL A 16 -3.53 0.58 -12.96
CA VAL A 16 -2.21 0.86 -12.38
C VAL A 16 -2.19 0.75 -10.86
N ILE A 17 -3.25 1.20 -10.18
CA ILE A 17 -3.39 1.09 -8.71
C ILE A 17 -3.67 -0.35 -8.33
N ASP A 18 -4.60 -1.01 -9.03
CA ASP A 18 -4.91 -2.42 -8.78
C ASP A 18 -3.65 -3.31 -8.96
N GLY A 19 -2.77 -2.97 -9.91
CA GLY A 19 -1.47 -3.62 -10.08
C GLY A 19 -0.48 -3.34 -8.95
N GLN A 20 -0.46 -2.12 -8.40
CA GLN A 20 0.36 -1.78 -7.24
C GLN A 20 -0.13 -2.51 -5.99
N HIS A 21 -1.44 -2.53 -5.72
CA HIS A 21 -2.01 -3.28 -4.60
C HIS A 21 -1.73 -4.77 -4.67
N LYS A 22 -1.85 -5.39 -5.87
CA LYS A 22 -1.45 -6.79 -6.09
C LYS A 22 0.03 -7.03 -5.74
N SER A 23 0.91 -6.10 -6.12
CA SER A 23 2.33 -6.17 -5.78
C SER A 23 2.59 -6.07 -4.27
N ILE A 24 1.85 -5.21 -3.56
CA ILE A 24 1.91 -5.12 -2.09
C ILE A 24 1.42 -6.43 -1.45
N VAL A 25 0.34 -7.01 -1.96
CA VAL A 25 -0.15 -8.33 -1.52
C VAL A 25 0.90 -9.41 -1.72
N ASP A 26 1.67 -9.38 -2.82
CA ASP A 26 2.76 -10.33 -3.03
C ASP A 26 3.88 -10.19 -1.99
N TYR A 27 4.23 -8.96 -1.58
CA TYR A 27 5.18 -8.75 -0.47
C TYR A 27 4.65 -9.29 0.85
N ILE A 28 3.37 -9.06 1.16
CA ILE A 28 2.73 -9.61 2.37
C ILE A 28 2.70 -11.14 2.32
N ASN A 29 2.46 -11.73 1.15
CA ASN A 29 2.47 -13.17 0.97
C ASN A 29 3.87 -13.77 1.11
N LYS A 30 4.94 -13.06 0.76
CA LYS A 30 6.32 -13.49 1.07
C LYS A 30 6.53 -13.64 2.58
N LEU A 31 5.99 -12.74 3.39
CA LEU A 31 6.03 -12.86 4.85
C LEU A 31 5.22 -14.07 5.35
N ALA A 32 4.07 -14.33 4.72
CA ALA A 32 3.24 -15.48 5.08
C ALA A 32 3.93 -16.82 4.74
N ASP A 33 4.58 -16.88 3.57
CA ASP A 33 5.27 -18.06 3.05
C ASP A 33 6.57 -18.37 3.81
N ALA A 34 7.27 -17.34 4.29
CA ALA A 34 8.46 -17.52 5.13
C ALA A 34 8.16 -18.22 6.46
N GLY A 35 6.92 -18.12 6.94
CA GLY A 35 6.44 -18.88 8.09
C GLY A 35 7.11 -18.51 9.42
N PRO A 36 7.00 -19.35 10.45
CA PRO A 36 7.53 -19.07 11.78
C PRO A 36 9.06 -19.11 11.85
N ASP A 37 9.73 -19.74 10.88
CA ASP A 37 11.18 -19.93 10.85
C ASP A 37 11.93 -18.80 10.10
N ILE A 38 11.23 -17.70 9.75
CA ILE A 38 11.85 -16.54 9.09
C ILE A 38 12.97 -15.97 9.97
N THR A 39 14.16 -15.79 9.36
CA THR A 39 15.29 -15.16 10.04
C THR A 39 15.08 -13.65 10.18
N SER A 40 15.83 -13.02 11.09
CA SER A 40 15.77 -11.58 11.25
C SER A 40 16.22 -10.81 10.01
N GLU A 41 17.23 -11.29 9.33
CA GLU A 41 17.70 -10.67 8.10
C GLU A 41 16.63 -10.75 6.99
N GLN A 42 15.96 -11.90 6.85
CA GLN A 42 14.90 -12.07 5.84
C GLN A 42 13.67 -11.22 6.13
N LEU A 43 13.27 -11.11 7.40
CA LEU A 43 12.13 -10.25 7.73
C LEU A 43 12.45 -8.79 7.45
N ALA A 44 13.62 -8.31 7.88
CA ALA A 44 14.05 -6.94 7.62
C ALA A 44 14.08 -6.63 6.12
N GLU A 45 14.66 -7.51 5.30
CA GLU A 45 14.70 -7.34 3.85
C GLU A 45 13.30 -7.21 3.21
N VAL A 46 12.35 -8.05 3.63
CA VAL A 46 10.98 -8.00 3.09
C VAL A 46 10.24 -6.75 3.58
N VAL A 47 10.41 -6.37 4.84
CA VAL A 47 9.78 -5.17 5.42
C VAL A 47 10.34 -3.90 4.81
N ASP A 48 11.64 -3.79 4.63
CA ASP A 48 12.28 -2.64 3.99
C ASP A 48 11.81 -2.51 2.52
N SER A 49 11.80 -3.62 1.78
CA SER A 49 11.30 -3.64 0.39
C SER A 49 9.83 -3.25 0.30
N LEU A 50 9.02 -3.70 1.26
CA LEU A 50 7.61 -3.36 1.34
C LEU A 50 7.41 -1.88 1.67
N LEU A 51 8.14 -1.34 2.65
CA LEU A 51 8.09 0.08 3.02
C LEU A 51 8.44 0.97 1.83
N ASP A 52 9.57 0.70 1.16
CA ASP A 52 9.99 1.45 -0.02
C ASP A 52 8.92 1.42 -1.13
N TYR A 53 8.33 0.25 -1.38
CA TYR A 53 7.27 0.13 -2.37
C TYR A 53 6.01 0.88 -1.96
N THR A 54 5.58 0.77 -0.70
CA THR A 54 4.39 1.48 -0.19
C THR A 54 4.55 3.00 -0.25
N TYR A 55 5.75 3.54 0.02
CA TYR A 55 6.01 4.97 -0.15
C TYR A 55 5.80 5.44 -1.58
N SER A 56 6.31 4.68 -2.55
CA SER A 56 6.13 5.01 -3.96
C SER A 56 4.66 4.91 -4.40
N HIS A 57 3.94 3.92 -3.88
CA HIS A 57 2.52 3.72 -4.13
C HIS A 57 1.67 4.86 -3.56
N PHE A 58 1.85 5.21 -2.28
CA PHE A 58 1.13 6.31 -1.63
C PHE A 58 1.36 7.64 -2.33
N ALA A 59 2.62 7.96 -2.67
CA ALA A 59 2.92 9.20 -3.38
C ALA A 59 2.24 9.25 -4.77
N PHE A 60 2.13 8.10 -5.44
CA PHE A 60 1.45 7.98 -6.73
C PHE A 60 -0.07 8.18 -6.60
N GLU A 61 -0.71 7.53 -5.62
CA GLU A 61 -2.14 7.72 -5.31
C GLU A 61 -2.45 9.16 -4.93
N GLU A 62 -1.65 9.75 -4.05
CA GLU A 62 -1.81 11.14 -3.61
C GLU A 62 -1.71 12.13 -4.77
N ALA A 63 -0.81 11.90 -5.72
CA ALA A 63 -0.71 12.71 -6.92
C ALA A 63 -1.96 12.57 -7.82
N LEU A 64 -2.53 11.36 -7.95
CA LEU A 64 -3.79 11.16 -8.67
C LEU A 64 -4.96 11.85 -7.97
N MET A 65 -5.02 11.76 -6.64
CA MET A 65 -6.02 12.42 -5.82
C MET A 65 -5.91 13.95 -5.92
N GLU A 66 -4.70 14.50 -5.89
CA GLU A 66 -4.41 15.93 -6.05
C GLU A 66 -4.90 16.44 -7.41
N GLU A 67 -4.50 15.79 -8.51
CA GLU A 67 -4.93 16.12 -9.88
C GLU A 67 -6.44 15.99 -10.08
N ALA A 68 -7.08 15.06 -9.36
CA ALA A 68 -8.52 14.87 -9.39
C ALA A 68 -9.29 15.83 -8.47
N GLY A 69 -8.61 16.60 -7.62
CA GLY A 69 -9.22 17.54 -6.67
C GLY A 69 -9.94 16.84 -5.51
N TYR A 70 -9.42 15.73 -5.00
CA TYR A 70 -10.03 15.00 -3.90
C TYR A 70 -9.97 15.79 -2.58
N GLU A 71 -11.13 16.14 -2.03
CA GLU A 71 -11.24 17.04 -0.86
C GLU A 71 -10.64 16.47 0.42
N ASN A 72 -10.60 15.14 0.56
CA ASN A 72 -10.09 14.46 1.76
C ASN A 72 -8.62 14.02 1.63
N LEU A 73 -7.86 14.55 0.65
CA LEU A 73 -6.46 14.19 0.43
C LEU A 73 -5.61 14.28 1.70
N ILE A 74 -5.72 15.37 2.47
CA ILE A 74 -4.93 15.55 3.71
C ILE A 74 -5.27 14.50 4.77
N ALA A 75 -6.54 14.06 4.85
CA ALA A 75 -6.92 13.02 5.79
C ALA A 75 -6.35 11.66 5.35
N HIS A 76 -6.39 11.38 4.05
CA HIS A 76 -5.86 10.16 3.46
C HIS A 76 -4.33 10.05 3.64
N GLN A 77 -3.60 11.14 3.40
CA GLN A 77 -2.15 11.25 3.66
C GLN A 77 -1.80 10.92 5.12
N LYS A 78 -2.61 11.37 6.09
CA LYS A 78 -2.39 11.04 7.49
C LYS A 78 -2.62 9.56 7.79
N THR A 79 -3.54 8.91 7.09
CA THR A 79 -3.73 7.46 7.18
C THR A 79 -2.48 6.72 6.68
N HIS A 80 -1.88 7.16 5.56
CA HIS A 80 -0.61 6.63 5.06
C HIS A 80 0.54 6.85 6.04
N GLU A 81 0.72 8.08 6.54
CA GLU A 81 1.77 8.42 7.50
C GLU A 81 1.68 7.53 8.75
N ALA A 82 0.50 7.44 9.36
CA ALA A 82 0.25 6.64 10.55
C ALA A 82 0.56 5.14 10.34
N PHE A 83 0.23 4.61 9.16
CA PHE A 83 0.58 3.23 8.81
C PHE A 83 2.09 3.03 8.73
N THR A 84 2.78 3.89 7.98
CA THR A 84 4.23 3.74 7.81
C THR A 84 4.99 3.92 9.12
N ASP A 85 4.54 4.82 10.00
CA ASP A 85 5.11 4.99 11.34
C ASP A 85 4.93 3.73 12.19
N ARG A 86 3.75 3.10 12.14
CA ARG A 86 3.50 1.86 12.88
C ARG A 86 4.36 0.70 12.36
N VAL A 87 4.53 0.58 11.04
CA VAL A 87 5.41 -0.44 10.44
C VAL A 87 6.86 -0.19 10.85
N LYS A 88 7.34 1.05 10.82
CA LYS A 88 8.70 1.42 11.28
C LYS A 88 8.92 1.11 12.76
N GLU A 89 7.93 1.38 13.61
CA GLU A 89 8.00 1.06 15.04
C GLU A 89 8.20 -0.44 15.26
N LEU A 90 7.38 -1.28 14.59
CA LEU A 90 7.52 -2.74 14.68
C LEU A 90 8.86 -3.20 14.11
N HIS A 91 9.30 -2.63 12.99
CA HIS A 91 10.61 -2.94 12.41
C HIS A 91 11.77 -2.61 13.36
N GLY A 92 11.69 -1.48 14.08
CA GLY A 92 12.67 -1.11 15.11
C GLY A 92 12.72 -2.12 16.26
N ARG A 93 11.56 -2.47 16.83
CA ARG A 93 11.43 -3.49 17.88
C ARG A 93 12.00 -4.84 17.43
N PHE A 94 11.75 -5.21 16.17
CA PHE A 94 12.29 -6.42 15.59
C PHE A 94 13.82 -6.42 15.52
N CYS A 95 14.42 -5.31 15.05
CA CYS A 95 15.87 -5.12 15.00
C CYS A 95 16.52 -5.20 16.40
N GLU A 96 15.78 -4.88 17.46
CA GLU A 96 16.20 -5.02 18.85
C GLU A 96 16.07 -6.46 19.40
N GLY A 97 15.55 -7.38 18.58
CA GLY A 97 15.39 -8.81 18.91
C GLY A 97 14.02 -9.19 19.44
N GLU A 98 13.03 -8.29 19.41
CA GLU A 98 11.65 -8.65 19.76
C GLU A 98 11.00 -9.51 18.69
N SER A 99 10.24 -10.52 19.11
CA SER A 99 9.45 -11.37 18.21
C SER A 99 8.14 -10.67 17.82
N VAL A 100 8.15 -9.88 16.74
CA VAL A 100 6.97 -9.14 16.23
C VAL A 100 6.44 -9.66 14.91
N ASN A 101 6.89 -10.83 14.42
CA ASN A 101 6.59 -11.34 13.08
C ASN A 101 5.07 -11.48 12.81
N GLU A 102 4.35 -12.03 13.79
CA GLU A 102 2.90 -12.20 13.70
C GLU A 102 2.18 -10.85 13.76
N GLU A 103 2.56 -9.97 14.68
CA GLU A 103 2.03 -8.60 14.81
C GLU A 103 2.24 -7.79 13.51
N MET A 104 3.44 -7.87 12.93
CA MET A 104 3.79 -7.22 11.66
C MET A 104 2.92 -7.76 10.52
N GLY A 105 2.83 -9.09 10.38
CA GLY A 105 2.03 -9.69 9.32
C GLY A 105 0.54 -9.33 9.41
N GLU A 106 -0.03 -9.36 10.62
CA GLU A 106 -1.42 -8.97 10.85
C GLU A 106 -1.66 -7.49 10.60
N LEU A 107 -0.75 -6.62 11.03
CA LEU A 107 -0.83 -5.18 10.75
C LEU A 107 -0.87 -4.93 9.24
N LEU A 108 0.11 -5.44 8.49
CA LEU A 108 0.23 -5.21 7.06
C LEU A 108 -0.99 -5.72 6.30
N LYS A 109 -1.44 -6.94 6.61
CA LYS A 109 -2.62 -7.56 5.99
C LYS A 109 -3.90 -6.77 6.31
N ASN A 110 -4.18 -6.57 7.60
CA ASN A 110 -5.46 -5.97 8.00
C ASN A 110 -5.55 -4.51 7.59
N TRP A 111 -4.45 -3.77 7.69
CA TRP A 111 -4.42 -2.38 7.25
C TRP A 111 -4.68 -2.29 5.74
N LEU A 112 -3.92 -3.01 4.90
CA LEU A 112 -4.07 -2.92 3.44
C LEU A 112 -5.49 -3.25 2.99
N LEU A 113 -6.04 -4.37 3.46
CA LEU A 113 -7.35 -4.83 2.99
C LEU A 113 -8.50 -3.92 3.41
N ASN A 114 -8.40 -3.32 4.61
CA ASN A 114 -9.40 -2.36 5.07
C ASN A 114 -9.22 -1.00 4.39
N HIS A 115 -7.98 -0.56 4.20
CA HIS A 115 -7.65 0.70 3.54
C HIS A 115 -8.16 0.74 2.09
N ILE A 116 -7.91 -0.33 1.32
CA ILE A 116 -8.45 -0.46 -0.05
C ILE A 116 -9.98 -0.38 -0.07
N LYS A 117 -10.63 -1.07 0.87
CA LYS A 117 -12.10 -1.19 0.91
C LYS A 117 -12.79 0.11 1.30
N GLU A 118 -12.22 0.85 2.24
CA GLU A 118 -12.85 2.01 2.86
C GLU A 118 -12.27 3.32 2.30
N ASP A 119 -10.95 3.50 2.40
CA ASP A 119 -10.28 4.76 2.05
C ASP A 119 -10.08 4.86 0.52
N ASP A 120 -9.44 3.88 -0.12
CA ASP A 120 -9.08 4.01 -1.54
C ASP A 120 -10.31 4.01 -2.45
N ARG A 121 -11.27 3.17 -2.09
CA ARG A 121 -12.58 3.12 -2.75
C ARG A 121 -13.31 4.47 -2.72
N SER A 122 -13.04 5.30 -1.71
CA SER A 122 -13.65 6.64 -1.58
C SER A 122 -13.13 7.63 -2.63
N TYR A 123 -11.87 7.54 -3.07
CA TYR A 123 -11.35 8.41 -4.14
C TYR A 123 -11.56 7.82 -5.54
N ALA A 124 -11.68 6.50 -5.65
CA ALA A 124 -11.59 5.77 -6.92
C ALA A 124 -12.53 6.30 -8.02
N SER A 125 -13.78 6.62 -7.69
CA SER A 125 -14.75 7.13 -8.68
C SER A 125 -14.36 8.49 -9.27
N LEU A 126 -13.83 9.38 -8.43
CA LEU A 126 -13.39 10.72 -8.82
C LEU A 126 -12.13 10.65 -9.70
N VAL A 127 -11.14 9.85 -9.30
CA VAL A 127 -9.91 9.66 -10.07
C VAL A 127 -10.22 9.03 -11.42
N LYS A 128 -11.05 7.97 -11.48
CA LYS A 128 -11.45 7.36 -12.77
C LYS A 128 -12.11 8.37 -13.71
N LYS A 129 -12.99 9.21 -13.19
CA LYS A 129 -13.63 10.27 -13.96
C LYS A 129 -12.58 11.24 -14.52
N ASN A 130 -11.67 11.74 -13.67
CA ASN A 130 -10.60 12.65 -14.09
C ASN A 130 -9.72 12.02 -15.18
N LEU A 131 -9.32 10.75 -15.02
CA LEU A 131 -8.52 10.02 -15.99
C LEU A 131 -9.23 9.87 -17.35
N SER A 132 -10.53 9.65 -17.35
CA SER A 132 -11.33 9.55 -18.58
C SER A 132 -11.52 10.90 -19.28
N GLU A 133 -11.73 11.98 -18.52
CA GLU A 133 -12.01 13.32 -19.05
C GLU A 133 -10.74 14.04 -19.54
N ASN A 134 -9.62 13.83 -18.86
CA ASN A 134 -8.32 14.40 -19.19
C ASN A 134 -7.46 13.49 -20.10
N GLY A 135 -8.06 12.46 -20.71
CA GLY A 135 -7.51 11.74 -21.86
C GLY A 135 -6.11 11.15 -21.68
N GLY A 136 -5.87 10.41 -20.59
CA GLY A 136 -4.56 9.79 -20.29
C GLY A 136 -3.43 10.78 -19.98
N HIS A 137 -3.67 12.09 -20.14
CA HIS A 137 -2.69 13.13 -19.90
C HIS A 137 -2.42 13.31 -18.40
N ALA A 138 -3.45 13.19 -17.56
CA ALA A 138 -3.33 13.16 -16.11
C ALA A 138 -2.48 11.97 -15.63
N LEU A 139 -2.80 10.75 -16.10
CA LEU A 139 -1.99 9.56 -15.80
C LEU A 139 -0.56 9.70 -16.32
N THR A 140 -0.36 10.23 -17.53
CA THR A 140 0.98 10.44 -18.10
C THR A 140 1.77 11.47 -17.31
N SER A 141 1.13 12.54 -16.83
CA SER A 141 1.74 13.57 -15.99
C SER A 141 2.24 12.96 -14.67
N VAL A 142 1.39 12.17 -14.02
CA VAL A 142 1.74 11.49 -12.77
C VAL A 142 2.84 10.45 -13.03
N ILE A 143 2.71 9.58 -14.03
CA ILE A 143 3.75 8.60 -14.37
C ILE A 143 5.10 9.28 -14.58
N ARG A 144 5.15 10.39 -15.34
CA ARG A 144 6.39 11.14 -15.61
C ARG A 144 6.99 11.80 -14.35
N ARG A 145 6.19 12.04 -13.32
CA ARG A 145 6.67 12.56 -12.02
C ARG A 145 7.42 11.48 -11.23
N PHE A 146 7.11 10.20 -11.46
CA PHE A 146 7.62 9.08 -10.67
C PHE A 146 8.54 8.12 -11.44
N PHE A 147 8.54 8.16 -12.79
CA PHE A 147 9.36 7.34 -13.69
C PHE A 147 10.01 8.19 -14.78
#